data_AF-A0A136PW85-F1
#
_entry.id   AF-A0A136PW85-F1
#
_cell.length_a   1.000
_cell.length_b   1.000
_cell.length_c   1.000
_cell.angle_alpha   90.00
_cell.angle_beta   90.00
_cell.angle_gamma   90.00
#
_symmetry.space_group_name_H-M   'P 1'
#
loop_
_entity.id
_entity.type
_entity.pdbx_description
1 polymer ?
#
loop_
_entity_poly.entity_id
_entity_poly.type
_entity_poly.pdbx_seq_one_letter_code
_entity_poly.pdbx_strand_id
1 'polypeptide(L)'
;MSPHPTCAGSRVGGYHLYSEDTTLSLFVYYSPANGGTNCVWVQKEQNTGTRGTPEWMYVSIARCATNNPNNCGTRSGRDTDSGNFQYYAGPVTTSSTASRCIVIDVAYRNFGTVERGPFHCG
;
A
#
# COMPACT_ATOMS: atom_id res chain seq x y z
N MET A 1 15.83 -4.54 14.80
CA MET A 1 14.57 -3.94 14.29
C MET A 1 14.72 -3.78 12.78
N SER A 2 13.73 -4.19 11.98
CA SER A 2 13.74 -3.92 10.53
C SER A 2 13.54 -2.42 10.30
N PRO A 3 14.22 -1.78 9.33
CA PRO A 3 13.83 -0.45 8.91
C PRO A 3 12.39 -0.49 8.39
N HIS A 4 11.56 0.43 8.86
CA HIS A 4 10.19 0.63 8.40
C HIS A 4 9.96 2.11 8.07
N PRO A 5 9.06 2.40 7.13
CA PRO A 5 8.69 3.77 6.84
C PRO A 5 7.74 4.34 7.90
N THR A 6 7.67 5.66 8.02
CA THR A 6 6.75 6.36 8.92
C THR A 6 5.53 6.85 8.15
N CYS A 7 4.35 6.44 8.59
CA CYS A 7 3.07 6.98 8.13
C CYS A 7 2.41 7.77 9.28
N ALA A 8 1.88 8.96 8.97
CA ALA A 8 1.08 9.72 9.93
C ALA A 8 -0.27 9.05 10.20
N GLY A 9 -0.82 9.30 11.39
CA GLY A 9 -2.14 8.81 11.79
C GLY A 9 -2.12 7.39 12.33
N SER A 10 -3.26 6.70 12.20
CA SER A 10 -3.49 5.37 12.79
C SER A 10 -3.54 4.29 11.73
N ARG A 11 -3.13 3.07 12.08
CA ARG A 11 -3.29 1.91 11.19
C ARG A 11 -4.77 1.58 11.05
N VAL A 12 -5.26 1.57 9.82
CA VAL A 12 -6.65 1.24 9.47
C VAL A 12 -6.80 -0.11 8.79
N GLY A 13 -5.68 -0.75 8.44
CA GLY A 13 -5.69 -2.15 8.04
C GLY A 13 -4.33 -2.67 7.58
N GLY A 14 -4.39 -3.82 6.93
CA GLY A 14 -3.25 -4.48 6.32
C GLY A 14 -3.62 -5.86 5.82
N TYR A 15 -2.77 -6.41 4.95
CA TYR A 15 -3.02 -7.68 4.27
C TYR A 15 -1.72 -8.45 4.09
N HIS A 16 -1.82 -9.78 4.17
CA HIS A 16 -0.76 -10.65 3.70
C HIS A 16 -0.93 -10.91 2.20
N LEU A 17 0.14 -10.75 1.45
CA LEU A 17 0.22 -11.08 0.03
C LEU A 17 1.18 -12.25 -0.09
N TYR A 18 0.65 -13.39 -0.53
CA TYR A 18 1.40 -14.62 -0.67
C TYR A 18 1.92 -14.76 -2.10
N SER A 19 3.20 -15.04 -2.23
CA SER A 19 3.83 -15.59 -3.42
C SER A 19 4.52 -16.90 -3.04
N GLU A 20 4.86 -17.74 -4.01
CA GLU A 20 5.44 -19.08 -3.76
C GLU A 20 6.67 -19.04 -2.82
N ASP A 21 7.51 -18.00 -2.95
CA ASP A 21 8.78 -17.90 -2.21
C ASP A 21 8.80 -16.79 -1.13
N THR A 22 7.74 -15.98 -1.06
CA THR A 22 7.70 -14.83 -0.15
C THR A 22 6.29 -14.50 0.30
N THR A 23 6.18 -14.09 1.56
CA THR A 23 5.03 -13.37 2.08
C THR A 23 5.39 -11.90 2.24
N LEU A 24 4.55 -11.03 1.70
CA LEU A 24 4.60 -9.59 1.95
C LEU A 24 3.48 -9.18 2.90
N SER A 25 3.76 -8.25 3.82
CA SER A 25 2.72 -7.58 4.61
C SER A 25 2.49 -6.17 4.09
N LEU A 26 1.28 -5.87 3.64
CA LEU A 26 0.79 -4.53 3.32
C LEU A 26 0.27 -3.86 4.59
N PHE A 27 0.64 -2.60 4.79
CA PHE A 27 0.14 -1.77 5.88
C PHE A 27 -0.57 -0.55 5.34
N VAL A 28 -1.70 -0.21 5.95
CA VAL A 28 -2.50 0.96 5.57
C VAL A 28 -2.76 1.83 6.78
N TYR A 29 -2.41 3.11 6.64
CA TYR A 29 -2.59 4.14 7.65
C TYR A 29 -3.48 5.24 7.11
N TYR A 30 -4.16 5.92 8.03
CA TYR A 30 -4.97 7.09 7.74
C TYR A 30 -4.79 8.17 8.79
N SER A 31 -4.66 9.41 8.33
CA SER A 31 -4.69 10.62 9.15
C SER A 31 -5.86 11.49 8.71
N PRO A 32 -6.79 11.89 9.61
CA PRO A 32 -7.88 12.79 9.27
C PRO A 32 -7.44 14.26 9.10
N ALA A 33 -6.19 14.60 9.41
CA ALA A 33 -5.67 15.95 9.27
C ALA A 33 -5.69 16.43 7.81
N ASN A 34 -5.85 17.73 7.61
CA ASN A 34 -5.73 18.40 6.29
C ASN A 34 -6.57 17.77 5.17
N GLY A 35 -7.80 17.34 5.49
CA GLY A 35 -8.72 16.75 4.52
C GLY A 35 -8.49 15.27 4.24
N GLY A 36 -7.81 14.56 5.14
CA GLY A 36 -7.61 13.12 5.05
C GLY A 36 -6.39 12.76 4.20
N THR A 37 -5.52 11.91 4.73
CA THR A 37 -4.38 11.34 4.01
C THR A 37 -4.27 9.87 4.33
N ASN A 38 -4.28 9.04 3.28
CA ASN A 38 -3.90 7.64 3.40
C ASN A 38 -2.43 7.45 3.05
N CYS A 39 -1.79 6.54 3.76
CA CYS A 39 -0.38 6.18 3.60
C CYS A 39 -0.24 4.67 3.60
N VAL A 40 0.47 4.12 2.63
CA VAL A 40 0.65 2.66 2.49
C VAL A 40 2.08 2.29 2.20
N TRP A 41 2.46 1.11 2.65
CA TRP A 41 3.75 0.50 2.37
C TRP A 41 3.63 -1.01 2.51
N VAL A 42 4.56 -1.72 1.88
CA VAL A 42 4.59 -3.17 1.87
C VAL A 42 5.98 -3.64 2.29
N GLN A 43 6.05 -4.67 3.13
CA GLN A 43 7.32 -5.24 3.59
C GLN A 43 7.42 -6.74 3.32
N LYS A 44 8.63 -7.23 3.14
CA LYS A 44 8.94 -8.67 3.20
C LYS A 44 8.87 -9.15 4.65
N GLU A 45 8.18 -10.26 4.87
CA GLU A 45 8.09 -10.85 6.20
C GLU A 45 9.43 -11.42 6.68
N GLN A 46 9.59 -11.46 8.01
CA GLN A 46 10.86 -11.83 8.64
C GLN A 46 11.33 -13.24 8.28
N ASN A 47 10.39 -14.18 8.09
CA ASN A 47 10.68 -15.59 7.86
C ASN A 47 10.74 -15.95 6.36
N THR A 48 10.90 -14.96 5.48
CA THR A 48 11.03 -15.20 4.05
C THR A 48 12.51 -15.29 3.68
N GLY A 49 12.86 -16.27 2.83
CA GLY A 49 14.24 -16.46 2.35
C GLY A 49 14.77 -15.31 1.48
N THR A 50 13.91 -14.37 1.10
CA THR A 50 14.23 -13.24 0.22
C THR A 50 14.47 -11.92 0.97
N ARG A 51 14.26 -11.90 2.29
CA ARG A 51 14.43 -10.70 3.11
C ARG A 51 15.92 -10.36 3.26
N GLY A 52 16.28 -9.12 2.96
CA GLY A 52 17.68 -8.66 2.91
C GLY A 52 18.31 -8.73 1.52
N THR A 53 17.71 -9.50 0.60
CA THR A 53 18.11 -9.53 -0.82
C THR A 53 17.29 -8.49 -1.58
N PRO A 54 17.87 -7.64 -2.45
CA PRO A 54 17.09 -6.73 -3.29
C PRO A 54 16.20 -7.52 -4.25
N GLU A 55 14.90 -7.24 -4.25
CA GLU A 55 13.92 -7.86 -5.16
C GLU A 55 13.00 -6.79 -5.71
N TRP A 56 12.50 -6.98 -6.93
CA TRP A 56 11.58 -6.01 -7.50
C TRP A 56 10.27 -6.00 -6.71
N MET A 57 9.86 -4.81 -6.27
CA MET A 57 8.60 -4.56 -5.58
C MET A 57 7.97 -3.29 -6.15
N TYR A 58 6.65 -3.24 -6.10
CA TYR A 58 5.85 -2.10 -6.52
C TYR A 58 4.72 -1.90 -5.52
N VAL A 59 4.50 -0.65 -5.11
CA VAL A 59 3.30 -0.24 -4.37
C VAL A 59 2.78 1.06 -4.94
N SER A 60 1.47 1.13 -5.18
CA SER A 60 0.79 2.33 -5.62
C SER A 60 -0.48 2.52 -4.81
N ILE A 61 -0.82 3.77 -4.56
CA ILE A 61 -2.09 4.17 -3.96
C ILE A 61 -2.76 5.19 -4.85
N ALA A 62 -4.08 5.11 -4.99
CA ALA A 62 -4.87 6.15 -5.63
C ALA A 62 -6.17 6.38 -4.85
N ARG A 63 -6.65 7.62 -4.85
CA ARG A 63 -7.97 7.97 -4.31
C ARG A 63 -9.06 7.73 -5.35
N CYS A 64 -10.18 7.17 -4.90
CA CYS A 64 -11.38 6.96 -5.68
C CYS A 64 -12.17 8.28 -5.83
N ALA A 65 -12.92 8.41 -6.93
CA ALA A 65 -13.84 9.52 -7.14
C ALA A 65 -15.11 9.41 -6.28
N THR A 66 -15.29 8.29 -5.57
CA THR A 66 -16.48 7.97 -4.77
C THR A 66 -16.06 7.48 -3.37
N ASN A 67 -17.03 7.41 -2.46
CA ASN A 67 -16.93 6.70 -1.18
C ASN A 67 -17.61 5.32 -1.22
N ASN A 68 -17.87 4.80 -2.43
CA ASN A 68 -18.55 3.52 -2.58
C ASN A 68 -17.53 2.38 -2.43
N PRO A 69 -17.66 1.50 -1.41
CA PRO A 69 -16.72 0.41 -1.17
C PRO A 69 -16.71 -0.64 -2.29
N ASN A 70 -17.70 -0.64 -3.18
CA ASN A 70 -17.82 -1.59 -4.28
C ASN A 70 -17.44 -0.99 -5.65
N ASN A 71 -17.20 0.33 -5.74
CA ASN A 71 -16.89 0.97 -7.02
C ASN A 71 -16.04 2.23 -6.81
N CYS A 72 -14.79 2.20 -7.28
CA CYS A 72 -13.86 3.32 -7.17
C CYS A 72 -14.17 4.48 -8.13
N GLY A 73 -14.91 4.22 -9.21
CA GLY A 73 -15.06 5.15 -10.32
C GLY A 73 -13.70 5.55 -10.92
N THR A 74 -13.53 6.84 -11.20
CA THR A 74 -12.24 7.37 -11.70
C THR A 74 -11.22 7.45 -10.56
N ARG A 75 -10.00 6.98 -10.82
CA ARG A 75 -8.87 7.06 -9.88
C ARG A 75 -8.11 8.38 -10.10
N SER A 76 -7.69 9.03 -9.04
CA SER A 76 -6.85 10.24 -9.10
C SER A 76 -5.86 10.28 -7.92
N GLY A 77 -4.99 11.30 -7.88
CA GLY A 77 -4.04 11.48 -6.78
C GLY A 77 -3.13 10.27 -6.57
N ARG A 78 -2.70 9.64 -7.67
CA ARG A 78 -1.88 8.44 -7.61
C ARG A 78 -0.48 8.78 -7.11
N ASP A 79 0.02 7.98 -6.19
CA ASP A 79 1.42 7.95 -5.78
C ASP A 79 1.96 6.53 -5.88
N THR A 80 3.24 6.37 -6.20
CA THR A 80 3.82 5.08 -6.59
C THR A 80 5.29 5.00 -6.21
N ASP A 81 5.69 3.86 -5.67
CA ASP A 81 7.07 3.51 -5.40
C ASP A 81 7.38 2.13 -6.00
N SER A 82 8.50 2.04 -6.71
CA SER A 82 8.85 0.84 -7.46
C SER A 82 10.36 0.71 -7.67
N GLY A 83 10.87 -0.51 -7.58
CA GLY A 83 12.30 -0.76 -7.68
C GLY A 83 12.72 -2.03 -6.98
N ASN A 84 14.03 -2.23 -6.85
CA ASN A 84 14.59 -3.37 -6.14
C ASN A 84 14.81 -3.04 -4.67
N PHE A 85 14.01 -3.64 -3.78
CA PHE A 85 14.06 -3.37 -2.35
C PHE A 85 14.46 -4.60 -1.54
N GLN A 86 15.25 -4.38 -0.50
CA GLN A 86 15.69 -5.43 0.43
C GLN A 86 14.63 -5.77 1.48
N TYR A 87 13.82 -4.79 1.88
CA TYR A 87 12.95 -4.90 3.06
C TYR A 87 11.51 -4.44 2.80
N TYR A 88 11.33 -3.25 2.24
CA TYR A 88 10.01 -2.66 2.02
C TYR A 88 10.01 -1.75 0.79
N ALA A 89 8.83 -1.53 0.23
CA ALA A 89 8.52 -0.47 -0.74
C ALA A 89 7.47 0.47 -0.12
N GLY A 90 7.53 1.76 -0.47
CA GLY A 90 6.79 2.83 0.17
C GLY A 90 7.62 3.58 1.24
N PRO A 91 7.01 4.55 1.96
CA PRO A 91 5.59 4.82 1.99
C PRO A 91 5.15 5.63 0.77
N VAL A 92 3.98 5.30 0.22
CA VAL A 92 3.28 6.13 -0.76
C VAL A 92 2.02 6.69 -0.15
N THR A 93 1.64 7.90 -0.56
CA THR A 93 0.57 8.68 0.07
C THR A 93 -0.39 9.28 -0.93
N THR A 94 -1.67 9.39 -0.54
CA THR A 94 -2.63 10.23 -1.27
C THR A 94 -3.43 11.05 -0.27
N SER A 95 -3.56 12.35 -0.55
CA SER A 95 -4.31 13.31 0.26
C SER A 95 -5.71 13.57 -0.30
N SER A 96 -6.49 14.35 0.45
CA SER A 96 -7.91 14.62 0.16
C SER A 96 -8.73 13.34 0.06
N THR A 97 -8.41 12.37 0.93
CA THR A 97 -9.14 11.10 1.03
C THR A 97 -10.34 11.18 1.97
N ALA A 98 -10.54 12.30 2.67
CA ALA A 98 -11.73 12.54 3.47
C ALA A 98 -13.00 12.21 2.68
N SER A 99 -13.81 11.26 3.18
CA SER A 99 -15.01 10.77 2.49
C SER A 99 -14.77 10.23 1.08
N ARG A 100 -13.61 9.61 0.84
CA ARG A 100 -13.26 8.90 -0.40
C ARG A 100 -12.62 7.57 -0.05
N CYS A 101 -12.84 6.55 -0.85
CA CYS A 101 -12.10 5.29 -0.72
C CYS A 101 -10.74 5.40 -1.42
N ILE A 102 -9.85 4.47 -1.12
CA ILE A 102 -8.58 4.28 -1.84
C ILE A 102 -8.54 2.93 -2.54
N VAL A 103 -7.72 2.83 -3.57
CA VAL A 103 -7.28 1.55 -4.14
C VAL A 103 -5.78 1.47 -4.05
N ILE A 104 -5.29 0.26 -3.79
CA ILE A 104 -3.88 -0.03 -3.57
C ILE A 104 -3.47 -1.12 -4.54
N ASP A 105 -2.42 -0.87 -5.30
CA ASP A 105 -1.86 -1.84 -6.24
C ASP A 105 -0.50 -2.29 -5.69
N VAL A 106 -0.30 -3.61 -5.57
CA VAL A 106 0.98 -4.18 -5.11
C VAL A 106 1.47 -5.21 -6.10
N ALA A 107 2.75 -5.19 -6.45
CA ALA A 107 3.37 -6.25 -7.24
C ALA A 107 4.74 -6.65 -6.67
N TYR A 108 5.12 -7.90 -6.91
CA TYR A 108 6.35 -8.49 -6.40
C TYR A 108 6.99 -9.34 -7.49
N ARG A 109 8.29 -9.14 -7.75
CA ARG A 109 9.03 -9.79 -8.84
C ARG A 109 8.26 -9.75 -10.17
N ASN A 110 7.71 -10.89 -10.59
CA ASN A 110 6.92 -11.06 -11.80
C ASN A 110 5.49 -11.57 -11.51
N PHE A 111 5.10 -11.61 -10.24
CA PHE A 111 3.73 -11.92 -9.87
C PHE A 111 2.89 -10.70 -10.26
N GLY A 112 1.85 -10.92 -11.08
CA GLY A 112 0.98 -9.86 -11.59
C GLY A 112 0.48 -8.93 -10.47
N THR A 113 0.13 -7.70 -10.84
CA THR A 113 -0.33 -6.69 -9.88
C THR A 113 -1.58 -7.17 -9.14
N VAL A 114 -1.50 -7.20 -7.81
CA VAL A 114 -2.63 -7.45 -6.92
C VAL A 114 -3.25 -6.12 -6.53
N GLU A 115 -4.46 -5.87 -7.03
CA GLU A 115 -5.27 -4.73 -6.61
C GLU A 115 -6.01 -5.04 -5.30
N ARG A 116 -6.03 -4.08 -4.39
CA ARG A 116 -6.76 -4.08 -3.12
C ARG A 116 -7.60 -2.82 -3.03
N GLY A 117 -8.91 -2.99 -3.11
CA GLY A 117 -9.89 -1.94 -2.85
C GLY A 117 -11.09 -2.00 -3.80
N PRO A 118 -12.02 -1.02 -3.72
CA PRO A 118 -11.98 0.15 -2.84
C PRO A 118 -11.86 -0.22 -1.35
N PHE A 119 -10.82 0.30 -0.70
CA PHE A 119 -10.45 0.04 0.70
C PHE A 119 -10.49 1.36 1.48
N HIS A 120 -10.78 1.30 2.78
CA HIS A 120 -10.84 2.44 3.71
C HIS A 120 -11.42 3.73 3.10
N CYS A 121 -12.73 3.93 3.28
CA CYS A 121 -13.42 5.14 2.84
C CYS A 121 -13.47 6.12 4.01
N GLY A 122 -12.47 6.98 4.12
CA GLY A 122 -12.26 7.80 5.30
C GLY A 122 -11.33 8.94 5.03
#